data_AF-A0A5E4KA35-F1
#
_entry.id   AF-A0A5E4KA35-F1
#
_cell.length_a   1.000
_cell.length_b   1.000
_cell.length_c   1.000
_cell.angle_alpha   90.00
_cell.angle_beta   90.00
_cell.angle_gamma   90.00
#
_symmetry.space_group_name_H-M   'P 1'
#
loop_
_entity.id
_entity.type
_entity.pdbx_description
1 polymer ?
#
loop_
_entity_poly.entity_id
_entity_poly.type
_entity_poly.pdbx_seq_one_letter_code
_entity_poly.pdbx_strand_id
1 'polypeptide(L)'
;MKIAKDTLSFILETSKSSAPREFAGMLSATRDVITEVVIVPGTESSEESAVMQLFMLPNIHTVGTVHSHPSANRRPSTEDLELFDRKGNYHIIVGAPYDMSSWTCYNNKGEPISLEVIDYEFAEDENW
;
A
#
# COMPACT_ATOMS: atom_id res chain seq x y z
N MET A 1 -13.12 4.56 5.69
CA MET A 1 -11.66 4.46 5.83
C MET A 1 -11.06 5.69 5.18
N LYS A 2 -10.04 6.26 5.80
CA LYS A 2 -9.29 7.42 5.34
C LYS A 2 -7.81 7.01 5.23
N ILE A 3 -7.00 7.85 4.60
CA ILE A 3 -5.55 7.69 4.58
C ILE A 3 -4.89 9.01 5.01
N ALA A 4 -3.90 8.91 5.89
CA ALA A 4 -3.10 10.06 6.26
C ALA A 4 -2.28 10.52 5.04
N LYS A 5 -2.30 11.83 4.79
CA LYS A 5 -1.61 12.45 3.66
C LYS A 5 -0.11 12.13 3.63
N ASP A 6 0.53 12.09 4.80
CA ASP A 6 1.94 11.76 4.92
C ASP A 6 2.22 10.29 4.57
N THR A 7 1.33 9.37 4.97
CA THR A 7 1.41 7.95 4.58
C THR A 7 1.25 7.76 3.08
N LEU A 8 0.29 8.46 2.46
CA LEU A 8 0.13 8.43 1.00
C LEU A 8 1.37 9.01 0.30
N SER A 9 1.91 10.13 0.80
CA SER A 9 3.12 10.76 0.26
C SER A 9 4.32 9.83 0.36
N PHE A 10 4.48 9.13 1.48
CA PHE A 10 5.50 8.10 1.66
C PHE A 10 5.37 6.97 0.63
N ILE A 11 4.16 6.45 0.42
CA ILE A 11 3.90 5.40 -0.59
C ILE A 11 4.32 5.89 -1.98
N LEU A 12 3.91 7.10 -2.37
CA LEU A 12 4.18 7.68 -3.69
C LEU A 12 5.68 7.87 -3.92
N GLU A 13 6.40 8.50 -2.98
CA GLU A 13 7.84 8.75 -3.11
C GLU A 13 8.67 7.46 -3.05
N THR A 14 8.25 6.48 -2.23
CA THR A 14 8.92 5.18 -2.18
C THR A 14 8.71 4.39 -3.46
N SER A 15 7.50 4.42 -4.02
CA SER A 15 7.18 3.81 -5.32
C SER A 15 8.03 4.41 -6.43
N LYS A 16 8.13 5.75 -6.47
CA LYS A 16 8.96 6.49 -7.42
C LYS A 16 10.45 6.16 -7.29
N SER A 17 10.94 6.02 -6.07
CA SER A 17 12.35 5.69 -5.79
C SER A 17 12.68 4.23 -6.09
N SER A 18 11.68 3.35 -6.05
CA SER A 18 11.83 1.91 -6.34
C SER A 18 11.76 1.61 -7.85
N ALA A 19 11.09 2.47 -8.62
CA ALA A 19 10.95 2.32 -10.06
C ALA A 19 12.31 2.15 -10.77
N PRO A 20 12.44 1.22 -11.73
CA PRO A 20 11.35 0.47 -12.37
C PRO A 20 10.86 -0.76 -11.60
N ARG A 21 11.43 -1.08 -10.43
CA ARG A 21 10.98 -2.22 -9.63
C ARG A 21 9.73 -1.88 -8.82
N GLU A 22 8.88 -2.88 -8.60
CA GLU A 22 7.66 -2.73 -7.83
C GLU A 22 7.96 -2.63 -6.33
N PHE A 23 7.42 -1.59 -5.69
CA PHE A 23 7.29 -1.50 -4.24
C PHE A 23 6.11 -2.34 -3.78
N ALA A 24 6.20 -2.99 -2.61
CA ALA A 24 5.06 -3.65 -1.96
C ALA A 24 5.15 -3.62 -0.43
N GLY A 25 4.00 -3.61 0.22
CA GLY A 25 3.87 -3.66 1.68
C GLY A 25 2.44 -3.91 2.16
N MET A 26 2.29 -4.06 3.47
CA MET A 26 0.98 -4.19 4.12
C MET A 26 0.55 -2.84 4.70
N LEU A 27 -0.75 -2.52 4.63
CA LEU A 27 -1.30 -1.30 5.21
C LEU A 27 -1.76 -1.55 6.65
N SER A 28 -1.37 -0.66 7.57
CA SER A 28 -1.84 -0.63 8.96
C SER A 28 -2.63 0.64 9.21
N ALA A 29 -3.61 0.55 10.10
CA ALA A 29 -4.54 1.64 10.39
C ALA A 29 -4.74 1.84 11.89
N THR A 30 -4.76 3.11 12.30
CA THR A 30 -5.22 3.52 13.62
C THR A 30 -6.68 3.97 13.50
N ARG A 31 -7.59 3.23 14.16
CA ARG A 31 -9.05 3.40 14.00
C ARG A 31 -9.47 3.26 12.53
N ASP A 32 -9.92 4.35 11.91
CA ASP A 32 -10.40 4.41 10.53
C ASP A 32 -9.46 5.16 9.58
N VAL A 33 -8.20 5.37 9.98
CA VAL A 33 -7.17 6.07 9.20
C VAL A 33 -5.99 5.13 8.95
N ILE A 34 -5.66 4.89 7.68
CA ILE A 34 -4.41 4.23 7.28
C ILE A 34 -3.26 5.18 7.58
N THR A 35 -2.39 4.78 8.49
CA THR A 35 -1.30 5.61 9.04
C THR A 35 0.07 5.05 8.69
N GLU A 36 0.18 3.78 8.34
CA GLU A 36 1.46 3.09 8.24
C GLU A 36 1.51 2.10 7.08
N VAL A 37 2.73 1.90 6.57
CA VAL A 37 3.05 0.81 5.64
C VAL A 37 4.08 -0.10 6.32
N VAL A 38 3.72 -1.36 6.51
CA VAL A 38 4.61 -2.38 7.07
C VAL A 38 5.31 -3.09 5.90
N ILE A 39 6.62 -2.89 5.80
CA ILE A 39 7.46 -3.61 4.84
C ILE A 39 7.72 -5.02 5.37
N VAL A 40 7.35 -6.02 4.58
CA VAL A 40 7.50 -7.42 4.98
C VAL A 40 8.96 -7.85 4.74
N PRO A 41 9.68 -8.36 5.76
CA PRO A 41 11.02 -8.89 5.56
C PRO A 41 11.05 -9.98 4.48
N GLY A 42 12.10 -9.98 3.68
CA GLY A 42 12.23 -10.94 2.56
C GLY A 42 11.33 -10.65 1.37
N THR A 43 10.76 -9.44 1.25
CA THR A 43 10.02 -9.04 0.04
C THR A 43 10.97 -9.02 -1.17
N GLU A 44 10.65 -9.80 -2.19
CA GLU A 44 11.39 -9.87 -3.45
C GLU A 44 10.67 -9.02 -4.49
N SER A 45 11.35 -7.99 -4.98
CA SER A 45 10.79 -7.03 -5.93
C SER A 45 11.42 -7.21 -7.31
N SER A 46 10.69 -6.98 -8.40
CA SER A 46 11.17 -6.96 -9.78
C SER A 46 10.44 -5.87 -10.57
N GLU A 47 10.72 -5.71 -11.86
CA GLU A 47 9.98 -4.75 -12.71
C GLU A 47 8.55 -5.18 -13.03
N GLU A 48 8.19 -6.45 -12.79
CA GLU A 48 6.89 -7.02 -13.16
C GLU A 48 6.04 -7.44 -11.95
N SER A 49 6.68 -7.64 -10.78
CA SER A 49 6.00 -8.15 -9.59
C SER A 49 6.79 -7.87 -8.32
N ALA A 50 6.08 -7.80 -7.19
CA ALA A 50 6.67 -7.92 -5.85
C ALA A 50 6.02 -9.05 -5.03
N VAL A 51 6.85 -9.93 -4.45
CA VAL A 51 6.42 -11.11 -3.68
C VAL A 51 6.75 -10.90 -2.21
N MET A 52 5.72 -10.83 -1.36
CA MET A 52 5.87 -10.65 0.09
C MET A 52 5.87 -12.01 0.83
N GLN A 53 6.86 -12.23 1.69
CA GLN A 53 6.92 -13.41 2.55
C GLN A 53 6.04 -13.21 3.80
N LEU A 54 4.71 -13.31 3.64
CA LEU A 54 3.73 -12.93 4.67
C LEU A 54 3.85 -13.68 6.00
N PHE A 55 4.54 -14.82 6.06
CA PHE A 55 4.85 -15.50 7.33
C PHE A 55 5.90 -14.74 8.17
N MET A 56 6.65 -13.83 7.56
CA MET A 56 7.58 -12.91 8.24
C MET A 56 6.91 -11.61 8.70
N LEU A 57 5.61 -11.43 8.42
CA LEU A 57 4.88 -10.25 8.87
C LEU A 57 4.87 -10.24 10.42
N PRO A 58 5.31 -9.14 11.06
CA PRO A 58 5.19 -9.00 12.51
C PRO A 58 3.73 -9.06 12.95
N ASN A 59 3.48 -9.35 14.23
CA ASN A 59 2.14 -9.44 14.79
C ASN A 59 1.49 -8.06 14.95
N ILE A 60 1.19 -7.41 13.84
CA ILE A 60 0.59 -6.09 13.70
C ILE A 60 -0.72 -6.25 12.92
N HIS A 61 -1.76 -5.54 13.35
CA HIS A 61 -3.03 -5.54 12.64
C HIS A 61 -2.91 -4.82 11.29
N THR A 62 -3.25 -5.51 10.21
CA THR A 62 -3.21 -4.96 8.85
C THR A 62 -4.60 -4.93 8.24
N VAL A 63 -4.88 -3.92 7.43
CA VAL A 63 -6.19 -3.68 6.81
C VAL A 63 -6.21 -3.99 5.32
N GLY A 64 -5.06 -4.30 4.74
CA GLY A 64 -4.89 -4.23 3.30
C GLY A 64 -3.45 -4.36 2.81
N THR A 65 -3.27 -4.20 1.50
CA THR A 65 -1.97 -4.22 0.83
C THR A 65 -1.74 -2.93 0.06
N VAL A 66 -0.48 -2.63 -0.23
CA VAL A 66 -0.09 -1.60 -1.19
C VAL A 66 1.01 -2.14 -2.08
N HIS A 67 0.94 -1.85 -3.38
CA HIS A 67 2.05 -2.05 -4.30
C HIS A 67 2.07 -1.01 -5.41
N SER A 68 3.17 -0.96 -6.15
CA SER A 68 3.36 -0.01 -7.24
C SER A 68 3.65 -0.71 -8.56
N HIS A 69 3.04 -0.24 -9.64
CA HIS A 69 3.45 -0.58 -11.00
C HIS A 69 4.43 0.49 -11.55
N PRO A 70 5.42 0.11 -12.37
CA PRO A 70 6.30 1.07 -13.06
C PRO A 70 5.57 1.91 -14.11
N SER A 71 4.44 1.41 -14.62
CA SER A 71 3.61 2.09 -15.61
C SER A 71 2.49 2.91 -14.96
N ALA A 72 1.78 3.72 -15.76
CA ALA A 72 0.59 4.43 -15.30
C ALA A 72 -0.64 3.52 -15.11
N ASN A 73 -0.56 2.25 -15.52
CA ASN A 73 -1.65 1.29 -15.36
C ASN A 73 -1.75 0.86 -13.90
N ARG A 74 -2.86 1.21 -13.24
CA ARG A 74 -3.15 0.84 -11.84
C ARG A 74 -4.18 -0.27 -11.71
N ARG A 75 -4.55 -0.94 -12.81
CA ARG A 75 -5.51 -2.04 -12.75
C ARG A 75 -4.87 -3.28 -12.13
N PRO A 76 -5.55 -3.97 -11.20
CA PRO A 76 -5.04 -5.20 -10.63
C PRO A 76 -4.90 -6.29 -11.70
N SER A 77 -3.82 -7.06 -11.60
CA SER A 77 -3.62 -8.34 -12.28
C SER A 77 -4.49 -9.44 -11.66
N THR A 78 -4.41 -10.67 -12.18
CA THR A 78 -5.14 -11.80 -11.58
C THR A 78 -4.51 -12.17 -10.23
N GLU A 79 -3.18 -12.11 -10.16
CA GLU A 79 -2.36 -12.37 -8.99
C GLU A 79 -2.64 -11.34 -7.88
N ASP A 80 -2.87 -10.07 -8.24
CA ASP A 80 -3.30 -9.04 -7.31
C ASP A 80 -4.65 -9.38 -6.68
N LEU A 81 -5.63 -9.82 -7.49
CA LEU A 81 -6.96 -10.19 -6.99
C LEU A 81 -6.91 -11.38 -6.02
N GLU A 82 -6.04 -12.37 -6.28
CA GLU A 82 -5.81 -13.49 -5.37
C GLU A 82 -5.20 -13.03 -4.03
N LEU A 83 -4.29 -12.05 -4.07
CA LEU A 83 -3.75 -11.42 -2.87
C LEU A 83 -4.84 -10.66 -2.11
N PHE A 84 -5.67 -9.91 -2.82
CA PHE A 84 -6.71 -9.05 -2.25
C PHE A 84 -7.73 -9.86 -1.46
N ASP A 85 -8.20 -10.96 -2.02
CA ASP A 85 -9.17 -11.86 -1.39
C ASP A 85 -8.69 -12.41 -0.03
N ARG A 86 -7.37 -12.45 0.19
CA ARG A 86 -6.74 -13.04 1.39
C ARG A 86 -6.26 -12.03 2.42
N LYS A 87 -6.17 -10.72 2.09
CA LYS A 87 -5.31 -9.77 2.83
C LYS A 87 -5.95 -8.43 3.16
N GLY A 88 -7.19 -8.45 3.62
CA GLY A 88 -7.90 -7.28 4.13
C GLY A 88 -8.95 -6.77 3.15
N ASN A 89 -9.30 -5.50 3.26
CA ASN A 89 -10.40 -4.90 2.48
C ASN A 89 -9.98 -3.65 1.70
N TYR A 90 -8.71 -3.21 1.81
CA TYR A 90 -8.24 -1.95 1.22
C TYR A 90 -6.90 -2.18 0.52
N HIS A 91 -6.90 -2.16 -0.80
CA HIS A 91 -5.71 -2.49 -1.59
C HIS A 91 -5.34 -1.32 -2.47
N ILE A 92 -4.16 -0.74 -2.26
CA ILE A 92 -3.71 0.44 -3.00
C ILE A 92 -2.75 0.01 -4.11
N ILE A 93 -3.05 0.41 -5.34
CA ILE A 93 -2.11 0.33 -6.47
C ILE A 93 -1.67 1.73 -6.84
N VAL A 94 -0.36 1.95 -6.87
CA VAL A 94 0.26 3.18 -7.33
C VAL A 94 0.86 2.98 -8.72
N GLY A 95 0.81 3.98 -9.59
CA GLY A 95 1.45 3.94 -10.91
C GLY A 95 2.25 5.21 -11.19
N ALA A 96 3.05 5.20 -12.24
CA ALA A 96 3.69 6.42 -12.74
C ALA A 96 2.63 7.47 -13.14
N PRO A 97 2.88 8.78 -12.95
CA PRO A 97 4.13 9.42 -12.53
C PRO A 97 4.35 9.54 -11.00
N TYR A 98 3.60 8.80 -10.17
CA TYR A 98 3.72 8.80 -8.70
C TYR A 98 3.39 10.16 -8.05
N ASP A 99 2.45 10.91 -8.61
CA ASP A 99 1.91 12.12 -7.97
C ASP A 99 0.68 11.83 -7.09
N MET A 100 0.15 12.86 -6.43
CA MET A 100 -1.03 12.75 -5.54
C MET A 100 -2.31 12.22 -6.21
N SER A 101 -2.35 12.15 -7.55
CA SER A 101 -3.46 11.57 -8.32
C SER A 101 -3.15 10.16 -8.85
N SER A 102 -1.93 9.67 -8.65
CA SER A 102 -1.37 8.46 -9.26
C SER A 102 -1.55 7.19 -8.42
N TRP A 103 -2.67 7.06 -7.71
CA TRP A 103 -3.00 5.88 -6.91
C TRP A 103 -4.47 5.52 -7.04
N THR A 104 -4.84 4.27 -6.78
CA THR A 104 -6.22 3.82 -6.74
C THR A 104 -6.37 2.80 -5.63
N CYS A 105 -7.43 2.91 -4.84
CA CYS A 105 -7.76 1.92 -3.82
C CYS A 105 -8.86 0.99 -4.34
N TYR A 106 -8.73 -0.30 -4.02
CA TYR A 106 -9.64 -1.37 -4.39
C TYR A 106 -10.11 -2.11 -3.14
N ASN A 107 -11.32 -2.66 -3.17
CA ASN A 107 -11.75 -3.64 -2.18
C ASN A 107 -11.18 -5.04 -2.49
N ASN A 108 -11.51 -6.02 -1.65
CA ASN A 108 -11.05 -7.41 -1.82
C ASN A 108 -11.52 -8.09 -3.12
N LYS A 109 -12.50 -7.51 -3.83
CA LYS A 109 -13.00 -7.99 -5.13
C LYS A 109 -12.37 -7.26 -6.32
N GLY A 110 -11.44 -6.34 -6.09
CA GLY A 110 -10.86 -5.51 -7.14
C GLY A 110 -11.78 -4.39 -7.63
N GLU A 111 -12.84 -4.04 -6.87
CA GLU A 111 -13.71 -2.92 -7.21
C GLU A 111 -13.11 -1.62 -6.63
N PRO A 112 -13.01 -0.53 -7.40
CA PRO A 112 -12.47 0.73 -6.91
C PRO A 112 -13.29 1.28 -5.73
N ILE A 113 -12.61 1.72 -4.68
CA ILE A 113 -13.18 2.40 -3.52
C ILE A 113 -12.44 3.70 -3.24
N SER A 114 -13.16 4.69 -2.72
CA SER A 114 -12.56 5.99 -2.38
C SER A 114 -12.02 5.97 -0.95
N LEU A 115 -10.80 6.49 -0.78
CA LEU A 115 -10.25 6.86 0.52
C LEU A 115 -10.16 8.38 0.59
N GLU A 116 -10.66 8.96 1.67
CA GLU A 116 -10.46 10.38 1.97
C GLU A 116 -9.01 10.59 2.42
N VAL A 117 -8.31 11.55 1.80
CA VAL A 117 -6.97 11.96 2.22
C VAL A 117 -7.10 13.06 3.27
N ILE A 118 -6.56 12.83 4.46
CA ILE A 118 -6.65 13.78 5.58
C ILE A 118 -5.26 14.13 6.12
N ASP A 119 -5.13 15.33 6.67
CA ASP A 119 -4.01 15.65 7.56
C ASP A 119 -4.23 14.91 8.89
N TYR A 120 -3.22 14.18 9.37
CA TYR A 120 -3.31 13.33 10.56
C TYR A 120 -2.15 13.62 11.50
N GLU A 121 -2.47 13.90 12.76
CA GLU A 121 -1.46 14.08 13.81
C GLU A 121 -1.02 12.71 14.34
N PHE A 122 0.20 12.31 14.02
CA PHE A 122 0.82 11.11 14.58
C PHE A 122 1.15 11.37 16.05
N ALA A 123 0.80 10.43 16.92
CA ALA A 123 1.25 10.50 18.31
C ALA A 123 2.78 10.40 18.32
N GLU A 124 3.45 11.26 19.08
CA GLU A 124 4.87 11.09 19.35
C GLU A 124 5.03 9.83 20.21
N ASP A 125 5.78 8.84 19.72
CA ASP A 125 6.20 7.71 20.56
C ASP A 125 7.17 8.25 21.61
N GLU A 126 6.69 8.42 22.85
CA GLU A 126 7.50 8.87 24.00
C GLU A 126 8.59 7.88 24.44
N ASN A 127 8.84 6.79 23.69
CA ASN A 127 9.82 5.77 24.04
C ASN A 127 11.06 5.81 23.13
N TRP A 128 12.09 6.48 23.64
CA TRP A 128 13.45 6.55 23.14
C TRP A 128 14.41 6.22 24.29
#